data_AF-A0A2D4KPW9-F1
#
_entry.id   AF-A0A2D4KPW9-F1
#
_cell.length_a   1.000
_cell.length_b   1.000
_cell.length_c   1.000
_cell.angle_alpha   90.00
_cell.angle_beta   90.00
_cell.angle_gamma   90.00
#
_symmetry.space_group_name_H-M   'P 1'
#
loop_
_entity.id
_entity.type
_entity.pdbx_description
1 polymer ?
#
loop_
_entity_poly.entity_id
_entity_poly.type
_entity_poly.pdbx_seq_one_letter_code
_entity_poly.pdbx_strand_id
1 'polypeptide(L)'
;MADGNQSQLAMSHLNGQKLHGKPIRITLSKHQTVQLPREGQEDQGLTKDYGNSPLHRFKKPGSKNFQNIFPPSATLHLSNIPPSIIEDDLKLLFSSNGGMVKGFKFF
;
A
#
# COMPACT_ATOMS: atom_id res chain seq x y z
N MET A 1 10.40 5.77 -1.30
CA MET A 1 10.34 4.72 -2.35
C MET A 1 11.74 4.18 -2.56
N ALA A 2 11.89 2.94 -3.04
CA ALA A 2 13.21 2.34 -3.23
C ALA A 2 13.96 2.93 -4.43
N ASP A 3 13.25 3.35 -5.48
CA ASP A 3 13.82 3.96 -6.68
C ASP A 3 12.84 4.94 -7.36
N GLY A 4 13.31 5.62 -8.42
CA GLY A 4 12.55 6.60 -9.18
C GLY A 4 11.45 6.02 -10.08
N ASN A 5 11.60 4.77 -10.55
CA ASN A 5 10.57 4.12 -11.37
C ASN A 5 9.34 3.81 -10.51
N GLN A 6 9.55 3.32 -9.29
CA GLN A 6 8.48 3.07 -8.33
C GLN A 6 7.78 4.36 -7.90
N SER A 7 8.51 5.46 -7.73
CA SER A 7 7.90 6.75 -7.37
C SER A 7 7.04 7.32 -8.51
N GLN A 8 7.50 7.23 -9.76
CA GLN A 8 6.72 7.62 -10.93
C GLN A 8 5.46 6.76 -11.08
N LEU A 9 5.58 5.44 -10.90
CA LEU A 9 4.44 4.53 -10.99
C LEU A 9 3.41 4.84 -9.90
N ALA A 10 3.84 5.01 -8.65
CA ALA A 10 2.97 5.41 -7.55
C ALA A 10 2.24 6.73 -7.84
N MET A 11 2.95 7.74 -8.36
CA MET A 11 2.34 9.01 -8.78
C MET A 11 1.31 8.80 -9.89
N SER A 12 1.62 8.02 -10.92
CA SER A 12 0.73 7.78 -12.06
C SER A 12 -0.58 7.10 -11.68
N HIS A 13 -0.56 6.21 -10.68
CA HIS A 13 -1.74 5.45 -10.27
C HIS A 13 -2.55 6.11 -9.17
N LEU A 14 -1.88 6.84 -8.27
CA LEU A 14 -2.50 7.33 -7.03
C LEU A 14 -2.83 8.82 -7.08
N ASN A 15 -2.19 9.64 -7.92
CA ASN A 15 -2.52 11.07 -7.99
C ASN A 15 -3.99 11.28 -8.41
N GLY A 16 -4.73 12.07 -7.64
CA GLY A 16 -6.16 12.33 -7.83
C GLY A 16 -7.09 11.28 -7.24
N GLN A 17 -6.59 10.13 -6.79
CA GLN A 17 -7.41 9.10 -6.14
C GLN A 17 -7.97 9.59 -4.80
N LYS A 18 -9.14 9.11 -4.40
CA LYS A 18 -9.75 9.49 -3.11
C LYS A 18 -9.22 8.61 -1.98
N LEU A 19 -8.72 9.25 -0.92
CA LEU A 19 -8.39 8.63 0.35
C LEU A 19 -9.20 9.30 1.46
N HIS A 20 -9.96 8.52 2.22
CA HIS A 20 -10.89 9.01 3.25
C HIS A 20 -11.79 10.15 2.75
N GLY A 21 -12.33 10.00 1.54
CA GLY A 21 -13.22 10.96 0.89
C GLY A 21 -12.53 12.16 0.21
N LYS A 22 -11.22 12.36 0.41
CA LYS A 22 -10.48 13.51 -0.15
C LYS A 22 -9.58 13.08 -1.30
N PRO A 23 -9.55 13.80 -2.44
CA PRO A 23 -8.59 13.52 -3.50
C PRO A 23 -7.17 13.79 -3.00
N ILE A 24 -6.26 12.83 -3.19
CA ILE A 24 -4.85 12.98 -2.84
C ILE A 24 -4.10 13.64 -3.99
N ARG A 25 -3.18 14.54 -3.66
CA ARG A 25 -2.26 15.15 -4.62
C ARG A 25 -0.87 14.59 -4.39
N ILE A 26 -0.29 14.00 -5.42
CA ILE A 26 1.04 13.41 -5.39
C ILE A 26 1.92 14.09 -6.42
N THR A 27 3.08 14.56 -5.96
CA THR A 27 4.09 15.23 -6.78
C THR A 27 5.47 14.75 -6.36
N LEU A 28 6.44 14.82 -7.28
CA LEU A 28 7.84 14.57 -6.94
C LEU A 28 8.33 15.60 -5.91
N SER A 29 8.99 15.12 -4.86
CA SER A 29 9.59 15.97 -3.84
C SER A 29 10.79 16.73 -4.42
N LYS A 30 11.03 17.94 -3.90
CA LYS A 30 12.27 18.68 -4.14
C LYS A 30 13.42 18.19 -3.24
N HIS A 31 13.10 17.42 -2.20
CA HIS A 31 14.07 16.85 -1.26
C HIS A 31 14.44 15.43 -1.68
N GLN A 32 15.73 15.11 -1.64
CA GLN A 32 16.24 13.79 -2.02
C GLN A 32 15.95 12.73 -0.95
N THR A 33 15.98 13.09 0.33
CA THR A 33 15.81 12.18 1.47
C THR A 33 14.95 12.81 2.56
N VAL A 34 14.34 11.96 3.39
CA VAL A 34 13.67 12.37 4.63
C VAL A 34 14.67 12.16 5.77
N GLN A 35 14.88 13.20 6.59
CA GLN A 35 15.74 13.09 7.77
C GLN A 35 14.95 12.44 8.91
N LEU A 36 15.55 11.44 9.57
CA LEU A 36 14.97 10.84 10.76
C LEU A 36 15.28 11.70 11.99
N PRO A 37 14.35 11.82 12.95
CA PRO A 37 14.62 12.44 14.23
C PRO A 37 15.80 11.78 14.94
N ARG A 38 16.52 12.56 15.73
CA ARG A 38 17.63 12.02 16.54
C ARG A 38 17.07 11.16 17.66
N GLU A 39 17.83 10.14 18.06
CA GLU A 39 17.51 9.34 19.24
C GLU A 39 17.30 10.27 20.46
N GLY A 40 16.20 10.06 21.18
CA GLY A 40 15.83 10.88 22.34
C GLY A 40 15.01 12.15 22.04
N GLN A 41 14.72 12.48 20.78
CA GLN A 41 13.73 13.51 20.44
C GLN A 41 12.34 12.89 20.31
N GLU A 42 11.31 13.58 20.83
CA GLU A 42 9.92 13.20 20.61
C GLU A 42 9.54 13.42 19.14
N ASP A 43 9.31 12.32 18.41
CA ASP A 43 8.92 12.35 17.00
C ASP A 43 7.41 12.57 16.78
N GLN A 44 6.61 12.65 17.84
CA GLN A 44 5.12 12.68 17.77
C GLN A 44 4.50 11.55 16.90
N GLY A 45 5.30 10.55 16.48
CA GLY A 45 4.91 9.53 15.50
C GLY A 45 4.73 10.03 14.06
N LEU A 46 5.28 11.20 13.71
CA LEU A 46 5.11 11.80 12.38
C LEU A 46 6.12 11.28 11.35
N THR A 47 7.25 10.74 11.80
CA THR A 47 8.26 10.14 10.94
C THR A 47 8.36 8.64 11.19
N LYS A 48 8.56 7.84 10.15
CA LYS A 48 8.74 6.40 10.33
C LYS A 48 9.70 5.84 9.30
N ASP A 49 10.69 5.10 9.79
CA ASP A 49 11.57 4.31 8.93
C ASP A 49 10.95 2.93 8.65
N TYR A 50 10.79 2.63 7.37
CA TYR A 50 10.33 1.33 6.87
C TYR A 50 11.41 0.60 6.06
N GLY A 51 12.65 1.12 5.94
CA GLY A 51 13.69 0.60 5.07
C GLY A 51 13.97 -0.90 5.22
N ASN A 52 13.84 -1.41 6.45
CA ASN A 52 14.08 -2.81 6.80
C ASN A 52 12.82 -3.66 6.96
N SER A 53 11.64 -3.16 6.54
CA SER A 53 10.39 -3.90 6.68
C SER A 53 10.45 -5.26 5.98
N PRO A 54 10.13 -6.38 6.67
CA PRO A 54 10.04 -7.70 6.06
C PRO A 54 8.85 -7.81 5.09
N LEU A 55 7.92 -6.85 5.12
CA LEU A 55 6.70 -6.83 4.31
C LEU A 55 6.87 -6.13 2.95
N HIS A 56 8.08 -5.67 2.60
CA HIS A 56 8.35 -5.06 1.31
C HIS A 56 8.19 -6.05 0.14
N ARG A 57 7.26 -5.76 -0.78
CA ARG A 57 6.96 -6.63 -1.93
C ARG A 57 7.95 -6.53 -3.09
N PHE A 58 8.78 -5.48 -3.14
CA PHE A 58 9.66 -5.17 -4.26
C PHE A 58 11.16 -5.27 -3.92
N LYS A 59 11.53 -6.01 -2.87
CA LYS A 59 12.94 -6.14 -2.44
C LYS A 59 13.75 -7.12 -3.30
N LYS A 60 13.11 -8.18 -3.81
CA LYS A 60 13.79 -9.26 -4.56
C LYS A 60 13.78 -8.96 -6.07
N PRO A 61 14.95 -8.76 -6.71
CA PRO A 61 15.04 -8.61 -8.16
C PRO A 61 14.39 -9.80 -8.88
N GLY A 62 13.69 -9.54 -9.99
CA GLY A 62 12.99 -10.57 -10.77
C GLY A 62 11.76 -11.19 -10.08
N SER A 63 11.32 -10.65 -8.95
CA SER A 63 10.06 -11.08 -8.33
C SER A 63 8.87 -10.84 -9.26
N LYS A 64 7.94 -11.81 -9.34
CA LYS A 64 6.67 -11.66 -10.04
C LYS A 64 5.86 -10.45 -9.58
N ASN A 65 6.12 -9.93 -8.37
CA ASN A 65 5.45 -8.74 -7.86
C ASN A 65 5.63 -7.53 -8.78
N PHE A 66 6.79 -7.37 -9.44
CA PHE A 66 7.02 -6.26 -10.37
C PHE A 66 6.13 -6.32 -11.62
N GLN A 67 5.63 -7.51 -11.98
CA GLN A 67 4.68 -7.70 -13.08
C GLN A 67 3.22 -7.48 -12.65
N ASN A 68 2.97 -7.39 -11.34
CA ASN A 68 1.63 -7.34 -10.75
C ASN A 68 1.34 -5.98 -10.09
N ILE A 69 1.78 -4.88 -10.72
CA ILE A 69 1.47 -3.52 -10.30
C ILE A 69 0.38 -2.97 -11.23
N PHE A 70 -0.81 -2.78 -10.70
CA PHE A 70 -1.99 -2.35 -11.45
C PHE A 70 -2.56 -1.04 -10.90
N PRO A 71 -3.27 -0.26 -11.73
CA PRO A 71 -4.07 0.86 -11.24
C PRO A 71 -5.10 0.43 -10.19
N PRO A 72 -5.55 1.33 -9.30
CA PRO A 72 -6.64 1.04 -8.36
C PRO A 72 -7.89 0.53 -9.09
N SER A 73 -8.49 -0.54 -8.57
CA SER A 73 -9.68 -1.15 -9.15
C SER A 73 -10.65 -1.62 -8.07
N ALA A 74 -11.91 -1.84 -8.45
CA ALA A 74 -12.93 -2.38 -7.56
C ALA A 74 -12.75 -3.89 -7.26
N THR A 75 -11.91 -4.59 -8.02
CA THR A 75 -11.62 -6.01 -7.83
C THR A 75 -10.26 -6.16 -7.18
N LEU A 76 -10.22 -6.83 -6.02
CA LEU A 76 -8.99 -7.04 -5.26
C LEU A 76 -8.55 -8.50 -5.34
N HIS A 77 -7.26 -8.71 -5.59
CA HIS A 77 -6.63 -10.02 -5.46
C HIS A 77 -6.03 -10.15 -4.05
N LEU A 78 -6.55 -11.10 -3.27
CA LEU A 78 -6.05 -11.39 -1.93
C LEU A 78 -5.14 -12.63 -1.98
N SER A 79 -4.12 -12.64 -1.14
CA SER A 79 -3.15 -13.73 -1.02
C SER A 79 -2.68 -13.84 0.42
N ASN A 80 -2.05 -14.96 0.79
CA ASN A 80 -1.56 -15.21 2.16
C ASN A 80 -2.70 -15.24 3.19
N ILE A 81 -3.85 -15.83 2.81
CA ILE A 81 -4.99 -16.02 3.69
C ILE A 81 -4.76 -17.31 4.51
N PRO A 82 -4.79 -17.26 5.85
CA PRO A 82 -4.68 -18.46 6.67
C PRO A 82 -5.85 -19.44 6.41
N PRO A 83 -5.64 -20.76 6.51
CA PRO A 83 -6.70 -21.75 6.26
C PRO A 83 -7.90 -21.66 7.21
N SER A 84 -7.74 -21.02 8.37
CA SER A 84 -8.81 -20.81 9.35
C SER A 84 -9.78 -19.67 8.97
N ILE A 85 -9.46 -18.86 7.96
CA ILE A 85 -10.26 -17.71 7.54
C ILE A 85 -11.22 -18.14 6.45
N ILE A 86 -12.51 -17.89 6.65
CA ILE A 86 -13.56 -18.22 5.68
C ILE A 86 -14.07 -16.98 4.93
N GLU A 87 -14.90 -17.19 3.92
CA GLU A 87 -15.48 -16.12 3.09
C GLU A 87 -16.21 -15.06 3.94
N ASP A 88 -16.98 -15.48 4.94
CA ASP A 88 -17.76 -14.57 5.77
C ASP A 88 -16.87 -13.66 6.63
N ASP A 89 -15.73 -14.16 7.12
CA ASP A 89 -14.75 -13.35 7.86
C ASP A 89 -14.19 -12.22 6.96
N LEU A 90 -13.89 -12.54 5.70
CA LEU A 90 -13.39 -11.57 4.73
C LEU A 90 -14.47 -10.57 4.33
N LYS A 91 -15.71 -11.02 4.11
CA LYS A 91 -16.84 -10.13 3.85
C LYS A 91 -17.07 -9.17 5.00
N LEU A 92 -17.01 -9.67 6.24
CA LEU A 92 -17.12 -8.85 7.44
C LEU A 92 -15.99 -7.84 7.53
N LEU A 93 -14.74 -8.26 7.26
CA LEU A 93 -13.57 -7.37 7.24
C LEU A 93 -13.73 -6.22 6.23
N PHE A 94 -14.15 -6.51 5.00
CA PHE A 94 -14.36 -5.44 4.01
C PHE A 94 -15.52 -4.52 4.40
N SER A 95 -16.58 -5.08 4.96
CA SER A 95 -17.77 -4.32 5.37
C SER A 95 -17.49 -3.39 6.55
N SER A 96 -16.73 -3.85 7.55
CA SER A 96 -16.34 -3.04 8.72
C SER A 96 -15.42 -1.87 8.36
N ASN A 97 -14.75 -1.94 7.21
CA ASN A 97 -13.93 -0.86 6.65
C ASN A 97 -14.69 0.05 5.67
N GLY A 98 -16.03 -0.03 5.64
CA GLY A 98 -16.88 0.80 4.79
C GLY A 98 -16.98 0.35 3.33
N GLY A 99 -16.44 -0.83 3.01
CA GLY A 99 -16.59 -1.47 1.70
C GLY A 99 -17.91 -2.24 1.59
N MET A 100 -18.32 -2.54 0.37
CA MET A 100 -19.41 -3.48 0.10
C MET A 100 -18.91 -4.57 -0.84
N VAL A 101 -18.91 -5.82 -0.38
CA VAL A 101 -18.44 -6.95 -1.19
C VAL A 101 -19.53 -7.35 -2.18
N LYS A 102 -19.31 -7.07 -3.46
CA LYS A 102 -20.24 -7.39 -4.56
C LYS A 102 -20.03 -8.78 -5.17
N GLY A 103 -18.86 -9.37 -4.95
CA GLY A 103 -18.50 -10.67 -5.47
C GLY A 103 -17.27 -11.19 -4.75
N PHE A 104 -17.20 -12.50 -4.59
CA PHE A 104 -16.12 -13.18 -3.91
C PHE A 104 -15.83 -14.52 -4.60
N LYS A 105 -14.56 -14.90 -4.68
CA LYS A 105 -14.13 -16.18 -5.25
C LYS A 105 -12.80 -16.61 -4.66
N PHE A 106 -12.78 -17.79 -4.02
CA PHE A 106 -11.53 -18.51 -3.74
C PHE A 106 -11.03 -19.19 -5.02
N PHE A 107 -9.70 -19.26 -5.15
CA PHE A 107 -8.99 -19.96 -6.21
C PHE A 107 -8.09 -21.04 -5.61
#